data_AF-A0A3R7STZ3-F1
#
_entry.id   AF-A0A3R7STZ3-F1
#
_cell.length_a   1.000
_cell.length_b   1.000
_cell.length_c   1.000
_cell.angle_alpha   90.00
_cell.angle_beta   90.00
_cell.angle_gamma   90.00
#
_symmetry.space_group_name_H-M   'P 1'
#
loop_
_entity.id
_entity.type
_entity.pdbx_description
1 polymer ?
#
loop_
_entity_poly.entity_id
_entity_poly.type
_entity_poly.pdbx_seq_one_letter_code
_entity_poly.pdbx_strand_id
1 'polypeptide(L)'
;MKIINRSSSNKQIRWLASQSDNKSLNKTVMRIKDLVLNDGTKAFDKINKELNLSSPRSYKVKISEIKKSELLITDSLKQSILNSAANIKIICENDKKGLSGLPVETTKGIKIWKEFRSIDSVGIYVPGGSAPLISSLLMQLIPAKVAGCKNIIICTPPNKKGDIAPEILWIAKLYDITSIYKVGGAQAIFGMAYGTTIIPKVNKIFGPGNAYVNEAKKVCSNDVAIDLPAGPSEVMIVTDKIQNAPIAAADALSQLEHDPNSRAFIISKNLTILNKVRTEIRKQMKDLSRQSVIKKSMQNLLMIKAKSFNDSLTLINECAPEHLILLDEDYSKYIGDINNAGSIFCGSLSPESFGDYSSGSNHVLPTNGQAKVHSGLSVSDFGKQISVQTASPQGFNNLKDTVIEMAKAETLDAHEKAVRIRETLAAKEASSRSFTEIRKTNETSIYINLNLDGTGNYNIKTGLNYLDHLLEQFSKHGCMDLNLTCLGDLEIDEHHTIEDIAIALGTAINNALGDRVGISRYASSEILVMDEVKSNISIDLSSRRFLDFKCSELRDYVGDFPTEMFEHFFVSLINSIAMTCHIETTGKNSHHLLEATFKTFARCLKSAVIVESSRSSSTKGLL
;
A
#
# COMPACT_ATOMS: atom_id res chain seq x y z
N MET A 1 -33.28 -12.14 -24.36
CA MET A 1 -32.98 -10.71 -24.63
C MET A 1 -34.25 -9.85 -24.51
N LYS A 2 -34.75 -9.66 -23.29
CA LYS A 2 -35.95 -8.87 -23.01
C LYS A 2 -35.58 -7.38 -22.95
N ILE A 3 -36.36 -6.51 -23.61
CA ILE A 3 -36.23 -5.06 -23.45
C ILE A 3 -37.20 -4.59 -22.37
N ILE A 4 -36.71 -3.85 -21.39
CA ILE A 4 -37.49 -3.16 -20.37
C ILE A 4 -37.56 -1.68 -20.79
N ASN A 5 -38.74 -1.22 -21.19
CA ASN A 5 -38.94 0.18 -21.55
C ASN A 5 -39.42 0.97 -20.32
N ARG A 6 -38.53 1.77 -19.71
CA ARG A 6 -38.90 2.55 -18.52
C ARG A 6 -39.87 3.69 -18.84
N SER A 7 -39.91 4.20 -20.07
CA SER A 7 -40.88 5.24 -20.44
C SER A 7 -42.33 4.78 -20.36
N SER A 8 -42.59 3.47 -20.42
CA SER A 8 -43.95 2.91 -20.38
C SER A 8 -44.17 1.91 -19.23
N SER A 9 -43.19 1.72 -18.35
CA SER A 9 -43.25 0.71 -17.28
C SER A 9 -42.65 1.23 -15.98
N ASN A 10 -43.38 1.03 -14.89
CA ASN A 10 -42.93 1.29 -13.52
C ASN A 10 -42.37 0.03 -12.85
N LYS A 11 -42.10 -1.06 -13.59
CA LYS A 11 -41.53 -2.28 -13.02
C LYS A 11 -40.13 -2.01 -12.47
N GLN A 12 -39.94 -2.35 -11.19
CA GLN A 12 -38.62 -2.33 -10.57
C GLN A 12 -37.70 -3.33 -11.27
N ILE A 13 -36.47 -2.91 -11.56
CA ILE A 13 -35.48 -3.76 -12.20
C ILE A 13 -34.84 -4.63 -11.11
N ARG A 14 -34.82 -5.93 -11.36
CA ARG A 14 -34.13 -6.87 -10.47
C ARG A 14 -32.64 -6.86 -10.79
N TRP A 15 -31.91 -6.01 -10.08
CA TRP A 15 -30.47 -5.89 -10.23
C TRP A 15 -29.69 -7.04 -9.62
N LEU A 16 -30.16 -7.68 -8.56
CA LEU A 16 -29.40 -8.71 -7.88
C LEU A 16 -29.72 -10.11 -8.41
N ALA A 17 -28.69 -10.94 -8.54
CA ALA A 17 -28.86 -12.37 -8.79
C ALA A 17 -29.66 -12.99 -7.64
N SER A 18 -30.57 -13.92 -7.95
CA SER A 18 -31.21 -14.71 -6.91
C SER A 18 -30.14 -15.53 -6.19
N GLN A 19 -29.96 -15.30 -4.89
CA GLN A 19 -29.31 -16.30 -4.06
C GLN A 19 -30.18 -17.55 -4.13
N SER A 20 -29.73 -18.56 -4.87
CA SER A 20 -30.33 -19.88 -4.69
C SER A 20 -30.03 -20.26 -3.25
N ASP A 21 -31.08 -20.50 -2.48
CA ASP A 21 -31.03 -20.87 -1.07
C ASP A 21 -30.52 -22.32 -0.98
N ASN A 22 -29.24 -22.49 -1.33
CA ASN A 22 -28.69 -23.78 -1.66
C ASN A 22 -28.17 -24.42 -0.37
N LYS A 23 -29.09 -24.76 0.55
CA LYS A 23 -28.78 -25.47 1.81
C LYS A 23 -27.85 -26.67 1.60
N SER A 24 -27.90 -27.29 0.41
CA SER A 24 -26.99 -28.34 -0.05
C SER A 24 -25.52 -27.89 -0.21
N LEU A 25 -25.28 -26.70 -0.77
CA LEU A 25 -23.94 -26.10 -0.93
C LEU A 25 -23.29 -25.86 0.44
N ASN A 26 -23.99 -25.16 1.33
CA ASN A 26 -23.49 -24.83 2.65
C ASN A 26 -23.18 -26.09 3.47
N LYS A 27 -24.07 -27.09 3.46
CA LYS A 27 -23.83 -28.39 4.11
C LYS A 27 -22.57 -29.09 3.58
N THR A 28 -22.35 -29.03 2.26
CA THR A 28 -21.15 -29.62 1.64
C THR A 28 -19.89 -28.89 2.07
N VAL A 29 -19.92 -27.55 2.09
CA VAL A 29 -18.78 -26.70 2.48
C VAL A 29 -18.44 -26.89 3.97
N MET A 30 -19.43 -26.94 4.86
CA MET A 30 -19.21 -27.22 6.28
C MET A 30 -18.59 -28.58 6.51
N ARG A 31 -19.05 -29.63 5.80
CA ARG A 31 -18.42 -30.95 5.87
C ARG A 31 -16.96 -30.93 5.39
N ILE A 32 -16.66 -30.17 4.33
CA ILE A 32 -15.27 -30.00 3.85
C ILE A 32 -14.43 -29.27 4.89
N LYS A 33 -14.98 -28.26 5.58
CA LYS A 33 -14.32 -27.60 6.72
C LYS A 33 -13.96 -28.62 7.80
N ASP A 34 -14.92 -29.43 8.23
CA ASP A 34 -14.70 -30.44 9.28
C ASP A 34 -13.64 -31.47 8.89
N LEU A 35 -13.63 -31.92 7.63
CA LEU A 35 -12.60 -32.83 7.13
C LEU A 35 -11.21 -32.18 7.20
N VAL A 36 -11.05 -30.94 6.72
CA VAL A 36 -9.75 -30.25 6.73
C VAL A 36 -9.26 -30.02 8.16
N LEU A 37 -10.15 -29.65 9.08
CA LEU A 37 -9.81 -29.43 10.49
C LEU A 37 -9.40 -30.73 11.21
N ASN A 38 -10.10 -31.84 10.97
CA ASN A 38 -9.85 -33.09 11.68
C ASN A 38 -8.69 -33.91 11.08
N ASP A 39 -8.57 -33.92 9.75
CA ASP A 39 -7.63 -34.81 9.04
C ASP A 39 -6.42 -34.07 8.44
N GLY A 40 -6.39 -32.74 8.48
CA GLY A 40 -5.34 -31.92 7.89
C GLY A 40 -5.13 -32.24 6.40
N THR A 41 -3.87 -32.45 6.00
CA THR A 41 -3.50 -32.74 4.60
C THR A 41 -4.19 -33.99 4.03
N LYS A 42 -4.49 -35.00 4.86
CA LYS A 42 -5.15 -36.23 4.42
C LYS A 42 -6.59 -35.98 3.95
N ALA A 43 -7.21 -34.88 4.38
CA ALA A 43 -8.53 -34.47 3.92
C ALA A 43 -8.56 -34.27 2.40
N PHE A 44 -7.47 -33.75 1.81
CA PHE A 44 -7.41 -33.46 0.38
C PHE A 44 -7.56 -34.74 -0.46
N ASP A 45 -6.94 -35.85 -0.03
CA ASP A 45 -7.08 -37.14 -0.71
C ASP A 45 -8.50 -37.70 -0.60
N LYS A 46 -9.12 -37.56 0.58
CA LYS A 46 -10.52 -37.97 0.80
C LYS A 46 -11.47 -37.19 -0.11
N ILE A 47 -11.30 -35.88 -0.20
CA ILE A 47 -12.12 -35.00 -1.03
C ILE A 47 -11.90 -35.27 -2.53
N ASN A 48 -10.64 -35.46 -2.96
CA ASN A 48 -10.35 -35.81 -4.35
C ASN A 48 -11.04 -37.12 -4.75
N LYS A 49 -11.01 -38.13 -3.88
CA LYS A 49 -11.70 -39.41 -4.11
C LYS A 49 -13.21 -39.22 -4.28
N GLU A 50 -13.84 -38.39 -3.45
CA GLU A 50 -15.28 -38.09 -3.57
C GLU A 50 -15.63 -37.33 -4.86
N LEU A 51 -14.74 -36.45 -5.32
CA LEU A 51 -14.90 -35.70 -6.57
C LEU A 51 -14.47 -36.49 -7.82
N ASN A 52 -14.08 -37.77 -7.67
CA ASN A 52 -13.50 -38.60 -8.73
C ASN A 52 -12.28 -37.94 -9.42
N LEU A 53 -11.45 -37.27 -8.62
CA LEU A 53 -10.21 -36.62 -9.05
C LEU A 53 -8.99 -37.43 -8.60
N SER A 54 -7.91 -37.36 -9.36
CA SER A 54 -6.63 -37.96 -8.98
C SER A 54 -5.89 -37.05 -7.99
N SER A 55 -5.38 -37.62 -6.90
CA SER A 55 -4.49 -36.91 -5.99
C SER A 55 -3.08 -36.77 -6.58
N PRO A 56 -2.45 -35.58 -6.47
CA PRO A 56 -1.06 -35.42 -6.86
C PRO A 56 -0.14 -36.19 -5.91
N ARG A 57 1.03 -36.64 -6.40
CA ARG A 57 2.04 -37.30 -5.56
C ARG A 57 2.58 -36.40 -4.44
N SER A 58 2.59 -35.10 -4.67
CA SER A 58 2.97 -34.07 -3.72
C SER A 58 2.06 -32.87 -3.93
N TYR A 59 1.50 -32.37 -2.84
CA TYR A 59 0.69 -31.16 -2.86
C TYR A 59 1.53 -29.88 -2.94
N LYS A 60 2.76 -29.86 -2.41
CA LYS A 60 3.68 -28.73 -2.62
C LYS A 60 4.38 -28.88 -3.97
N VAL A 61 4.39 -27.81 -4.76
CA VAL A 61 5.13 -27.76 -6.02
C VAL A 61 6.63 -27.79 -5.73
N LYS A 62 7.39 -28.60 -6.47
CA LYS A 62 8.85 -28.70 -6.32
C LYS A 62 9.55 -27.54 -7.03
N ILE A 63 10.70 -27.13 -6.50
CA ILE A 63 11.56 -26.12 -7.14
C ILE A 63 11.94 -26.52 -8.57
N SER A 64 12.11 -27.81 -8.84
CA SER A 64 12.41 -28.32 -10.18
C SER A 64 11.25 -28.15 -11.17
N GLU A 65 10.00 -28.17 -10.71
CA GLU A 65 8.83 -27.88 -11.56
C GLU A 65 8.80 -26.39 -11.92
N ILE A 66 9.08 -25.52 -10.94
CA ILE A 66 9.17 -24.06 -11.14
C ILE A 66 10.28 -23.72 -12.15
N LYS A 67 11.49 -24.30 -11.99
CA LYS A 67 12.61 -24.07 -12.91
C LYS A 67 12.31 -24.50 -14.35
N LYS A 68 11.58 -25.61 -14.53
CA LYS A 68 11.21 -26.13 -15.86
C LYS A 68 10.18 -25.27 -16.60
N SER A 69 9.37 -24.50 -15.87
CA SER A 69 8.29 -23.70 -16.46
C SER A 69 8.75 -22.73 -17.55
N GLU A 70 9.96 -22.15 -17.41
CA GLU A 70 10.52 -21.19 -18.35
C GLU A 70 10.72 -21.74 -19.77
N LEU A 71 11.00 -23.04 -19.88
CA LEU A 71 11.19 -23.73 -21.16
C LEU A 71 9.85 -24.13 -21.81
N LEU A 72 8.75 -24.02 -21.07
CA LEU A 72 7.41 -24.45 -21.49
C LEU A 72 6.52 -23.28 -21.93
N ILE A 73 7.04 -22.06 -21.90
CA ILE A 73 6.31 -20.83 -22.23
C ILE A 73 7.03 -20.14 -23.38
N THR A 74 6.26 -19.71 -24.38
CA THR A 74 6.77 -18.97 -25.53
C THR A 74 7.22 -17.56 -25.12
N ASP A 75 8.24 -17.03 -25.79
CA ASP A 75 8.74 -15.69 -25.47
C ASP A 75 7.69 -14.60 -25.74
N SER A 76 6.80 -14.80 -26.72
CA SER A 76 5.66 -13.90 -26.96
C SER A 76 4.72 -13.81 -25.75
N LEU A 77 4.42 -14.94 -25.09
CA LEU A 77 3.59 -14.92 -23.89
C LEU A 77 4.33 -14.32 -22.70
N LYS A 78 5.64 -14.61 -22.54
CA LYS A 78 6.47 -13.96 -21.51
C LYS A 78 6.44 -12.44 -21.64
N GLN A 79 6.63 -11.91 -22.86
CA GLN A 79 6.58 -10.48 -23.14
C GLN A 79 5.21 -9.89 -22.80
N SER A 80 4.13 -10.58 -23.15
CA SER A 80 2.76 -10.13 -22.83
C SER A 80 2.52 -10.06 -21.32
N ILE A 81 2.99 -11.06 -20.56
CA ILE A 81 2.91 -11.08 -19.09
C ILE A 81 3.74 -9.94 -18.49
N LEU A 82 4.97 -9.70 -18.98
CA LEU A 82 5.83 -8.63 -18.48
C LEU A 82 5.22 -7.24 -18.73
N ASN A 83 4.63 -7.01 -19.90
CA ASN A 83 3.95 -5.75 -20.22
C ASN A 83 2.75 -5.51 -19.29
N SER A 84 1.90 -6.52 -19.11
CA SER A 84 0.78 -6.46 -18.17
C SER A 84 1.25 -6.19 -16.74
N ALA A 85 2.29 -6.93 -16.29
CA ALA A 85 2.86 -6.77 -14.97
C ALA A 85 3.42 -5.37 -14.71
N ALA A 86 4.09 -4.77 -15.70
CA ALA A 86 4.60 -3.40 -15.62
C ALA A 86 3.46 -2.39 -15.44
N ASN A 87 2.40 -2.49 -16.23
CA ASN A 87 1.25 -1.58 -16.14
C ASN A 87 0.52 -1.70 -14.78
N ILE A 88 0.30 -2.93 -14.29
CA ILE A 88 -0.31 -3.15 -12.96
C ILE A 88 0.58 -2.57 -11.84
N LYS A 89 1.90 -2.78 -11.96
CA LYS A 89 2.87 -2.26 -10.97
C LYS A 89 2.83 -0.74 -10.88
N ILE A 90 2.78 -0.03 -12.02
CA ILE A 90 2.72 1.44 -12.06
C ILE A 90 1.52 1.96 -11.25
N ILE A 91 0.33 1.39 -11.46
CA ILE A 91 -0.87 1.80 -10.72
C ILE A 91 -0.75 1.46 -9.23
N CYS A 92 -0.28 0.25 -8.90
CA CYS A 92 -0.10 -0.16 -7.50
C CYS A 92 0.90 0.73 -6.75
N GLU A 93 2.00 1.13 -7.39
CA GLU A 93 3.00 2.02 -6.79
C GLU A 93 2.45 3.43 -6.59
N ASN A 94 1.68 3.94 -7.55
CA ASN A 94 0.98 5.22 -7.40
C ASN A 94 0.00 5.19 -6.21
N ASP A 95 -0.84 4.16 -6.13
CA ASP A 95 -1.83 4.03 -5.06
C ASP A 95 -1.18 3.90 -3.67
N LYS A 96 0.00 3.26 -3.59
CA LYS A 96 0.74 3.08 -2.34
C LYS A 96 1.21 4.42 -1.74
N LYS A 97 1.53 5.42 -2.57
CA LYS A 97 2.03 6.74 -2.09
C LYS A 97 1.07 7.41 -1.13
N GLY A 98 -0.24 7.25 -1.32
CA GLY A 98 -1.28 7.84 -0.47
C GLY A 98 -1.59 7.07 0.82
N LEU A 99 -0.97 5.91 1.06
CA LEU A 99 -1.35 5.04 2.19
C LEU A 99 -0.68 5.41 3.52
N SER A 100 0.43 6.15 3.48
CA SER A 100 1.06 6.72 4.68
C SER A 100 0.82 8.23 4.71
N GLY A 101 0.42 8.74 5.87
CA GLY A 101 0.13 10.16 6.04
C GLY A 101 1.31 10.95 6.61
N LEU A 102 1.34 12.24 6.29
CA LEU A 102 2.16 13.23 6.98
C LEU A 102 1.56 13.55 8.36
N PRO A 103 2.38 13.86 9.39
CA PRO A 103 1.92 14.42 10.65
C PRO A 103 1.03 15.65 10.45
N VAL A 104 -0.21 15.58 10.96
CA VAL A 104 -1.14 16.70 11.03
C VAL A 104 -1.23 17.17 12.48
N GLU A 105 -1.05 18.48 12.68
CA GLU A 105 -1.17 19.09 14.00
C GLU A 105 -2.63 19.51 14.23
N THR A 106 -3.32 18.80 15.13
CA THR A 106 -4.73 19.08 15.46
C THR A 106 -4.87 20.18 16.52
N THR A 107 -3.87 20.28 17.38
CA THR A 107 -3.69 21.31 18.41
C THR A 107 -2.20 21.51 18.54
N LYS A 108 -1.73 22.74 18.80
CA LYS A 108 -0.30 23.01 18.93
C LYS A 108 0.33 22.05 19.94
N GLY A 109 1.29 21.25 19.48
CA GLY A 109 1.98 20.22 20.22
C GLY A 109 1.37 18.81 20.15
N ILE A 110 0.28 18.59 19.41
CA ILE A 110 -0.36 17.28 19.18
C ILE A 110 -0.31 16.94 17.70
N LYS A 111 0.49 15.95 17.33
CA LYS A 111 0.65 15.48 15.95
C LYS A 111 -0.01 14.11 15.78
N ILE A 112 -0.76 13.90 14.71
CA ILE A 112 -1.42 12.63 14.36
C ILE A 112 -1.16 12.28 12.90
N TRP A 113 -0.87 11.02 12.60
CA TRP A 113 -0.75 10.52 11.23
C TRP A 113 -1.07 9.04 11.13
N LYS A 114 -0.96 8.48 9.91
CA LYS A 114 -1.12 7.06 9.64
C LYS A 114 0.14 6.45 9.03
N GLU A 115 0.45 5.24 9.47
CA GLU A 115 1.53 4.40 8.97
C GLU A 115 0.97 3.18 8.23
N PHE A 116 1.30 3.01 6.95
CA PHE A 116 0.95 1.80 6.23
C PHE A 116 1.91 0.65 6.55
N ARG A 117 1.38 -0.54 6.84
CA ARG A 117 2.16 -1.77 7.06
C ARG A 117 1.52 -2.92 6.30
N SER A 118 2.31 -3.68 5.53
CA SER A 118 1.83 -4.87 4.82
C SER A 118 1.32 -5.95 5.76
N ILE A 119 0.45 -6.83 5.27
CA ILE A 119 0.05 -8.05 5.97
C ILE A 119 1.20 -9.07 5.87
N ASP A 120 1.56 -9.70 6.99
CA ASP A 120 2.74 -10.56 7.06
C ASP A 120 2.59 -11.86 6.25
N SER A 121 1.38 -12.43 6.24
CA SER A 121 1.05 -13.67 5.51
C SER A 121 -0.28 -13.57 4.78
N VAL A 122 -0.26 -13.74 3.46
CA VAL A 122 -1.45 -13.69 2.59
C VAL A 122 -1.56 -14.94 1.73
N GLY A 123 -2.79 -15.41 1.56
CA GLY A 123 -3.12 -16.53 0.68
C GLY A 123 -3.76 -16.02 -0.61
N ILE A 124 -3.28 -16.48 -1.76
CA ILE A 124 -3.80 -16.19 -3.08
C ILE A 124 -4.39 -17.49 -3.64
N TYR A 125 -5.70 -17.49 -3.86
CA TYR A 125 -6.36 -18.55 -4.58
C TYR A 125 -6.41 -18.21 -6.08
N VAL A 126 -5.86 -19.10 -6.91
CA VAL A 126 -5.93 -18.96 -8.36
C VAL A 126 -6.82 -20.08 -8.90
N PRO A 127 -8.02 -19.76 -9.43
CA PRO A 127 -8.88 -20.76 -10.05
C PRO A 127 -8.17 -21.51 -11.18
N GLY A 128 -8.55 -22.78 -11.34
CA GLY A 128 -8.24 -23.55 -12.54
C GLY A 128 -9.52 -24.14 -13.14
N GLY A 129 -9.36 -25.04 -14.11
CA GLY A 129 -10.47 -25.62 -14.84
C GLY A 129 -10.09 -25.93 -16.28
N SER A 130 -10.88 -25.44 -17.25
CA SER A 130 -10.58 -25.57 -18.67
C SER A 130 -9.37 -24.75 -19.14
N ALA A 131 -9.01 -23.68 -18.42
CA ALA A 131 -7.87 -22.83 -18.72
C ALA A 131 -7.26 -22.23 -17.42
N PRO A 132 -5.96 -21.93 -17.40
CA PRO A 132 -5.31 -21.23 -16.29
C PRO A 132 -5.64 -19.72 -16.34
N LEU A 133 -6.10 -19.15 -15.22
CA LEU A 133 -6.39 -17.71 -15.10
C LEU A 133 -5.14 -16.93 -14.65
N ILE A 134 -4.19 -16.75 -15.56
CA ILE A 134 -2.90 -16.10 -15.27
C ILE A 134 -3.05 -14.61 -14.94
N SER A 135 -4.02 -13.92 -15.54
CA SER A 135 -4.31 -12.52 -15.23
C SER A 135 -4.75 -12.35 -13.78
N SER A 136 -5.62 -13.22 -13.27
CA SER A 136 -6.03 -13.20 -11.85
C SER A 136 -4.90 -13.46 -10.88
N LEU A 137 -3.85 -14.19 -11.28
CA LEU A 137 -2.65 -14.30 -10.46
C LEU A 137 -1.89 -12.97 -10.43
N LEU A 138 -1.67 -12.31 -11.58
CA LEU A 138 -0.98 -11.01 -11.64
C LEU A 138 -1.69 -9.95 -10.81
N MET A 139 -3.02 -9.85 -10.97
CA MET A 139 -3.88 -8.87 -10.27
C MET A 139 -3.89 -9.04 -8.75
N GLN A 140 -3.47 -10.19 -8.22
CA GLN A 140 -3.37 -10.42 -6.77
C GLN A 140 -1.91 -10.38 -6.28
N LEU A 141 -0.99 -10.94 -7.05
CA LEU A 141 0.40 -11.10 -6.66
C LEU A 141 1.17 -9.78 -6.68
N ILE A 142 0.93 -8.94 -7.69
CA ILE A 142 1.62 -7.66 -7.86
C ILE A 142 1.28 -6.70 -6.71
N PRO A 143 0.00 -6.41 -6.39
CA PRO A 143 -0.30 -5.54 -5.25
C PRO A 143 0.21 -6.12 -3.92
N ALA A 144 0.20 -7.44 -3.72
CA ALA A 144 0.80 -8.06 -2.53
C ALA A 144 2.31 -7.78 -2.42
N LYS A 145 3.03 -7.86 -3.54
CA LYS A 145 4.47 -7.57 -3.61
C LYS A 145 4.75 -6.09 -3.41
N VAL A 146 4.01 -5.20 -4.07
CA VAL A 146 4.16 -3.74 -3.94
C VAL A 146 3.85 -3.29 -2.51
N ALA A 147 2.83 -3.89 -1.85
CA ALA A 147 2.55 -3.63 -0.44
C ALA A 147 3.72 -4.03 0.47
N GLY A 148 4.48 -5.07 0.10
CA GLY A 148 5.59 -5.62 0.89
C GLY A 148 5.21 -6.84 1.73
N CYS A 149 4.22 -7.64 1.30
CA CYS A 149 3.85 -8.89 1.96
C CYS A 149 4.99 -9.90 1.88
N LYS A 150 5.44 -10.40 3.04
CA LYS A 150 6.62 -11.28 3.14
C LYS A 150 6.28 -12.73 2.78
N ASN A 151 5.18 -13.26 3.32
CA ASN A 151 4.76 -14.65 3.09
C ASN A 151 3.54 -14.67 2.16
N ILE A 152 3.76 -15.05 0.91
CA ILE A 152 2.69 -15.18 -0.09
C ILE A 152 2.53 -16.67 -0.43
N ILE A 153 1.32 -17.18 -0.22
CA ILE A 153 0.97 -18.58 -0.45
C ILE A 153 -0.01 -18.67 -1.60
N ILE A 154 0.32 -19.48 -2.62
CA ILE A 154 -0.54 -19.67 -3.78
C ILE A 154 -1.16 -21.07 -3.70
N CYS A 155 -2.49 -21.14 -3.71
CA CYS A 155 -3.21 -22.39 -3.91
C CYS A 155 -3.91 -22.38 -5.28
N THR A 156 -3.70 -23.44 -6.05
CA THR A 156 -4.36 -23.61 -7.35
C THR A 156 -4.62 -25.09 -7.63
N PRO A 157 -5.79 -25.47 -8.20
CA PRO A 157 -6.06 -26.86 -8.52
C PRO A 157 -5.11 -27.40 -9.60
N PRO A 158 -4.59 -28.62 -9.45
CA PRO A 158 -3.82 -29.27 -10.51
C PRO A 158 -4.72 -29.74 -11.65
N ASN A 159 -4.13 -29.97 -12.82
CA ASN A 159 -4.78 -30.65 -13.93
C ASN A 159 -4.96 -32.15 -13.63
N LYS A 160 -5.58 -32.90 -14.56
CA LYS A 160 -5.82 -34.35 -14.43
C LYS A 160 -4.54 -35.19 -14.25
N LYS A 161 -3.37 -34.67 -14.64
CA LYS A 161 -2.06 -35.32 -14.47
C LYS A 161 -1.40 -34.98 -13.12
N GLY A 162 -1.98 -34.06 -12.35
CA GLY A 162 -1.40 -33.59 -11.09
C GLY A 162 -0.41 -32.43 -11.27
N ASP A 163 -0.40 -31.77 -12.43
CA ASP A 163 0.52 -30.67 -12.75
C ASP A 163 -0.17 -29.31 -12.66
N ILE A 164 0.60 -28.26 -12.35
CA ILE A 164 0.16 -26.86 -12.44
C ILE A 164 0.55 -26.32 -13.81
N ALA A 165 -0.26 -25.41 -14.35
CA ALA A 165 0.01 -24.73 -15.61
C ALA A 165 1.40 -24.02 -15.55
N PRO A 166 2.26 -24.19 -16.57
CA PRO A 166 3.61 -23.65 -16.55
C PRO A 166 3.61 -22.13 -16.39
N GLU A 167 2.63 -21.43 -16.94
CA GLU A 167 2.49 -19.97 -16.86
C GLU A 167 2.36 -19.47 -15.42
N ILE A 168 1.57 -20.15 -14.59
CA ILE A 168 1.43 -19.86 -13.15
C ILE A 168 2.77 -20.05 -12.45
N LEU A 169 3.50 -21.13 -12.77
CA LEU A 169 4.79 -21.45 -12.15
C LEU A 169 5.88 -20.46 -12.56
N TRP A 170 5.86 -19.97 -13.81
CA TRP A 170 6.81 -18.99 -14.29
C TRP A 170 6.54 -17.60 -13.71
N ILE A 171 5.28 -17.19 -13.57
CA ILE A 171 4.93 -15.96 -12.84
C ILE A 171 5.39 -16.07 -11.39
N ALA A 172 5.16 -17.22 -10.74
CA ALA A 172 5.65 -17.43 -9.38
C ALA A 172 7.19 -17.34 -9.30
N LYS A 173 7.92 -17.87 -10.31
CA LYS A 173 9.37 -17.71 -10.44
C LYS A 173 9.79 -16.24 -10.57
N LEU A 174 9.11 -15.46 -11.42
CA LEU A 174 9.38 -14.04 -11.66
C LEU A 174 9.31 -13.20 -10.38
N TYR A 175 8.49 -13.61 -9.42
CA TYR A 175 8.27 -12.91 -8.14
C TYR A 175 8.83 -13.68 -6.93
N ASP A 176 9.74 -14.63 -7.13
CA ASP A 176 10.39 -15.43 -6.09
C ASP A 176 9.42 -16.13 -5.12
N ILE A 177 8.28 -16.60 -5.63
CA ILE A 177 7.28 -17.35 -4.85
C ILE A 177 7.55 -18.86 -4.95
N THR A 178 7.84 -19.46 -3.81
CA THR A 178 8.10 -20.91 -3.69
C THR A 178 6.99 -21.68 -2.95
N SER A 179 6.10 -20.97 -2.26
CA SER A 179 4.98 -21.53 -1.50
C SER A 179 3.74 -21.73 -2.38
N ILE A 180 3.82 -22.68 -3.31
CA ILE A 180 2.74 -23.02 -4.25
C ILE A 180 2.20 -24.42 -3.95
N TYR A 181 0.87 -24.54 -3.82
CA TYR A 181 0.19 -25.76 -3.44
C TYR A 181 -0.87 -26.17 -4.46
N LYS A 182 -0.83 -27.45 -4.85
CA LYS A 182 -1.71 -28.13 -5.81
C LYS A 182 -3.05 -28.50 -5.19
N VAL A 183 -3.76 -27.51 -4.66
CA VAL A 183 -5.05 -27.67 -3.97
C VAL A 183 -6.00 -26.60 -4.50
N GLY A 184 -7.21 -27.02 -4.90
CA GLY A 184 -8.28 -26.12 -5.34
C GLY A 184 -9.51 -26.19 -4.44
N GLY A 185 -10.54 -25.39 -4.75
CA GLY A 185 -11.86 -25.48 -4.11
C GLY A 185 -11.91 -25.01 -2.66
N ALA A 186 -12.98 -25.38 -1.96
CA ALA A 186 -13.20 -25.02 -0.55
C ALA A 186 -12.08 -25.51 0.37
N GLN A 187 -11.51 -26.67 0.08
CA GLN A 187 -10.40 -27.25 0.84
C GLN A 187 -9.11 -26.44 0.77
N ALA A 188 -8.85 -25.74 -0.34
CA ALA A 188 -7.72 -24.81 -0.43
C ALA A 188 -7.93 -23.61 0.49
N ILE A 189 -9.14 -23.06 0.51
CA ILE A 189 -9.50 -21.92 1.37
C ILE A 189 -9.34 -22.30 2.85
N PHE A 190 -9.92 -23.42 3.28
CA PHE A 190 -9.77 -23.88 4.66
C PHE A 190 -8.33 -24.27 5.00
N GLY A 191 -7.59 -24.84 4.05
CA GLY A 191 -6.16 -25.13 4.22
C GLY A 191 -5.33 -23.88 4.49
N MET A 192 -5.63 -22.76 3.82
CA MET A 192 -5.00 -21.46 4.10
C MET A 192 -5.54 -20.80 5.38
N ALA A 193 -6.83 -20.93 5.66
CA ALA A 193 -7.48 -20.30 6.81
C ALA A 193 -7.02 -20.88 8.16
N TYR A 194 -6.89 -22.20 8.24
CA TYR A 194 -6.58 -22.91 9.49
C TYR A 194 -5.17 -23.50 9.51
N GLY A 195 -4.51 -23.57 8.35
CA GLY A 195 -3.25 -24.31 8.20
C GLY A 195 -3.48 -25.82 8.11
N THR A 196 -2.51 -26.51 7.52
CA THR A 196 -2.38 -27.98 7.55
C THR A 196 -0.91 -28.32 7.81
N THR A 197 -0.56 -29.60 7.79
CA THR A 197 0.86 -30.02 7.88
C THR A 197 1.73 -29.43 6.76
N ILE A 198 1.14 -29.08 5.61
CA ILE A 198 1.88 -28.58 4.44
C ILE A 198 1.53 -27.14 4.04
N ILE A 199 0.28 -26.70 4.18
CA ILE A 199 -0.16 -25.35 3.84
C ILE A 199 -0.08 -24.51 5.12
N PRO A 200 0.73 -23.45 5.17
CA PRO A 200 0.78 -22.59 6.34
C PRO A 200 -0.49 -21.75 6.44
N LYS A 201 -0.88 -21.42 7.67
CA LYS A 201 -1.98 -20.49 7.94
C LYS A 201 -1.63 -19.07 7.46
N VAL A 202 -2.60 -18.36 6.90
CA VAL A 202 -2.48 -16.96 6.45
C VAL A 202 -3.37 -16.03 7.26
N ASN A 203 -3.11 -14.72 7.18
CA ASN A 203 -3.91 -13.70 7.85
C ASN A 203 -5.05 -13.17 7.00
N LYS A 204 -4.89 -13.17 5.66
CA LYS A 204 -5.94 -12.77 4.71
C LYS A 204 -5.89 -13.63 3.45
N ILE A 205 -7.07 -14.01 2.94
CA ILE A 205 -7.21 -14.83 1.72
C ILE A 205 -7.84 -13.99 0.60
N PHE A 206 -7.18 -14.02 -0.55
CA PHE A 206 -7.55 -13.33 -1.77
C PHE A 206 -7.93 -14.32 -2.87
N GLY A 207 -8.73 -13.83 -3.81
CA GLY A 207 -8.94 -14.47 -5.10
C GLY A 207 -10.37 -14.93 -5.28
N PRO A 208 -10.92 -14.76 -6.50
CA PRO A 208 -12.25 -15.23 -6.81
C PRO A 208 -12.28 -16.75 -6.89
N GLY A 209 -13.47 -17.33 -6.88
CA GLY A 209 -13.62 -18.74 -7.20
C GLY A 209 -15.07 -19.10 -7.50
N ASN A 210 -15.30 -20.39 -7.70
CA ASN A 210 -16.66 -20.90 -7.88
C ASN A 210 -17.49 -20.77 -6.59
N ALA A 211 -18.76 -21.16 -6.65
CA ALA A 211 -19.68 -21.09 -5.53
C ALA A 211 -19.15 -21.74 -4.22
N TYR A 212 -18.39 -22.84 -4.31
CA TYR A 212 -17.82 -23.52 -3.14
C TYR A 212 -16.66 -22.72 -2.51
N VAL A 213 -15.82 -22.09 -3.33
CA VAL A 213 -14.73 -21.21 -2.85
C VAL A 213 -15.32 -19.99 -2.17
N ASN A 214 -16.31 -19.36 -2.79
CA ASN A 214 -16.96 -18.16 -2.24
C ASN A 214 -17.68 -18.46 -0.93
N GLU A 215 -18.39 -19.59 -0.86
CA GLU A 215 -19.03 -20.03 0.37
C GLU A 215 -18.02 -20.41 1.46
N ALA A 216 -16.90 -21.07 1.10
CA ALA A 216 -15.83 -21.37 2.07
C ALA A 216 -15.22 -20.09 2.67
N LYS A 217 -14.95 -19.07 1.85
CA LYS A 217 -14.46 -17.76 2.29
C LYS A 217 -15.43 -17.09 3.26
N LYS A 218 -16.74 -17.11 2.96
CA LYS A 218 -17.78 -16.61 3.88
C LYS A 218 -17.80 -17.38 5.19
N VAL A 219 -17.72 -18.72 5.14
CA VAL A 219 -17.75 -19.57 6.34
C VAL A 219 -16.54 -19.32 7.25
N CYS A 220 -15.37 -18.99 6.71
CA CYS A 220 -14.17 -18.71 7.50
C CYS A 220 -13.89 -17.22 7.73
N SER A 221 -14.75 -16.29 7.30
CA SER A 221 -14.45 -14.84 7.36
C SER A 221 -14.32 -14.29 8.78
N ASN A 222 -14.86 -14.99 9.78
CA ASN A 222 -14.70 -14.65 11.19
C ASN A 222 -13.34 -15.13 11.76
N ASP A 223 -12.72 -16.12 11.12
CA ASP A 223 -11.49 -16.77 11.59
C ASP A 223 -10.25 -16.28 10.81
N VAL A 224 -10.43 -15.85 9.57
CA VAL A 224 -9.40 -15.27 8.69
C VAL A 224 -10.03 -14.16 7.85
N ALA A 225 -9.30 -13.06 7.63
CA ALA A 225 -9.79 -12.01 6.76
C ALA A 225 -9.91 -12.52 5.31
N ILE A 226 -10.86 -11.99 4.56
CA ILE A 226 -11.01 -12.22 3.12
C ILE A 226 -11.04 -10.87 2.39
N ASP A 227 -10.82 -10.88 1.09
CA ASP A 227 -10.91 -9.71 0.22
C ASP A 227 -12.35 -9.21 0.02
N LEU A 228 -13.08 -9.72 -0.98
CA LEU A 228 -14.38 -9.23 -1.41
C LEU A 228 -15.42 -10.35 -1.35
N PRO A 229 -16.68 -10.04 -0.98
CA PRO A 229 -17.79 -10.94 -1.20
C PRO A 229 -18.00 -11.15 -2.71
N ALA A 230 -17.93 -12.40 -3.17
CA ALA A 230 -18.09 -12.72 -4.59
C ALA A 230 -19.52 -13.18 -4.93
N GLY A 231 -20.08 -12.58 -5.99
CA GLY A 231 -21.28 -12.99 -6.71
C GLY A 231 -20.99 -13.27 -8.19
N PRO A 232 -22.01 -13.47 -9.04
CA PRO A 232 -21.81 -13.60 -10.48
C PRO A 232 -21.25 -12.30 -11.06
N SER A 233 -20.33 -12.41 -12.01
CA SER A 233 -19.73 -11.26 -12.68
C SER A 233 -20.76 -10.54 -13.57
N GLU A 234 -20.65 -9.22 -13.68
CA GLU A 234 -21.60 -8.39 -14.41
C GLU A 234 -21.01 -7.17 -15.14
N VAL A 235 -21.48 -6.91 -16.36
CA VAL A 235 -21.13 -5.70 -17.12
C VAL A 235 -22.36 -4.85 -17.41
N MET A 236 -22.24 -3.53 -17.27
CA MET A 236 -23.24 -2.57 -17.70
C MET A 236 -22.67 -1.69 -18.81
N ILE A 237 -23.36 -1.66 -19.96
CA ILE A 237 -22.94 -0.91 -21.15
C ILE A 237 -23.95 0.18 -21.43
N VAL A 238 -23.47 1.42 -21.58
CA VAL A 238 -24.31 2.60 -21.82
C VAL A 238 -23.92 3.23 -23.17
N THR A 239 -24.90 3.37 -24.07
CA THR A 239 -24.69 4.10 -25.33
C THR A 239 -25.99 4.67 -25.91
N ASP A 240 -25.88 5.86 -26.50
CA ASP A 240 -26.91 6.53 -27.28
C ASP A 240 -26.48 6.76 -28.74
N LYS A 241 -25.37 6.14 -29.18
CA LYS A 241 -24.86 6.18 -30.55
C LYS A 241 -25.13 4.86 -31.27
N ILE A 242 -25.86 4.90 -32.39
CA ILE A 242 -26.24 3.69 -33.15
C ILE A 242 -25.00 2.95 -33.70
N GLN A 243 -23.93 3.69 -34.03
CA GLN A 243 -22.66 3.14 -34.51
C GLN A 243 -21.93 2.30 -33.46
N ASN A 244 -22.21 2.49 -32.17
CA ASN A 244 -21.62 1.73 -31.08
C ASN A 244 -22.30 0.37 -30.86
N ALA A 245 -23.41 0.09 -31.55
CA ALA A 245 -24.17 -1.14 -31.36
C ALA A 245 -23.37 -2.44 -31.59
N PRO A 246 -22.44 -2.55 -32.57
CA PRO A 246 -21.59 -3.72 -32.72
C PRO A 246 -20.60 -3.90 -31.55
N ILE A 247 -20.07 -2.79 -31.02
CA ILE A 247 -19.11 -2.80 -29.90
C ILE A 247 -19.82 -3.19 -28.60
N ALA A 248 -20.99 -2.59 -28.32
CA ALA A 248 -21.83 -2.96 -27.19
C ALA A 248 -22.25 -4.44 -27.22
N ALA A 249 -22.46 -5.01 -28.41
CA ALA A 249 -22.72 -6.43 -28.54
C ALA A 249 -21.50 -7.29 -28.21
N ALA A 250 -20.30 -6.87 -28.63
CA ALA A 250 -19.05 -7.56 -28.37
C ALA A 250 -18.72 -7.57 -26.86
N ASP A 251 -18.80 -6.42 -26.19
CA ASP A 251 -18.55 -6.32 -24.74
C ASP A 251 -19.59 -7.08 -23.92
N ALA A 252 -20.86 -7.08 -24.33
CA ALA A 252 -21.87 -7.90 -23.66
C ALA A 252 -21.58 -9.40 -23.81
N LEU A 253 -21.07 -9.82 -24.97
CA LEU A 253 -20.74 -11.21 -25.24
C LEU A 253 -19.47 -11.65 -24.52
N SER A 254 -18.44 -10.79 -24.42
CA SER A 254 -17.23 -11.09 -23.65
C SER A 254 -17.58 -11.41 -22.20
N GLN A 255 -18.46 -10.62 -21.56
CA GLN A 255 -18.84 -10.93 -20.19
C GLN A 255 -19.70 -12.21 -20.08
N LEU A 256 -20.64 -12.40 -21.02
CA LEU A 256 -21.55 -13.55 -20.99
C LEU A 256 -20.85 -14.90 -21.24
N GLU A 257 -19.64 -14.92 -21.79
CA GLU A 257 -18.88 -16.17 -21.98
C GLU A 257 -18.12 -16.66 -20.75
N HIS A 258 -17.93 -15.82 -19.70
CA HIS A 258 -17.18 -16.19 -18.50
C HIS A 258 -17.78 -17.40 -17.77
N ASP A 259 -19.01 -17.24 -17.26
CA ASP A 259 -19.77 -18.22 -16.46
C ASP A 259 -21.26 -18.25 -16.86
N PRO A 260 -21.98 -19.39 -16.75
CA PRO A 260 -23.42 -19.47 -17.02
C PRO A 260 -24.29 -18.51 -16.21
N ASN A 261 -23.79 -18.01 -15.06
CA ASN A 261 -24.49 -17.06 -14.21
C ASN A 261 -24.08 -15.60 -14.47
N SER A 262 -23.12 -15.36 -15.37
CA SER A 262 -22.67 -14.00 -15.73
C SER A 262 -23.83 -13.18 -16.28
N ARG A 263 -23.73 -11.86 -16.11
CA ARG A 263 -24.84 -10.94 -16.37
C ARG A 263 -24.37 -9.76 -17.21
N ALA A 264 -25.28 -9.24 -18.02
CA ALA A 264 -25.01 -8.08 -18.84
C ALA A 264 -26.23 -7.16 -18.84
N PHE A 265 -25.99 -5.86 -18.78
CA PHE A 265 -27.00 -4.82 -18.84
C PHE A 265 -26.65 -3.86 -19.97
N ILE A 266 -27.61 -3.54 -20.84
CA ILE A 266 -27.40 -2.58 -21.93
C ILE A 266 -28.42 -1.47 -21.79
N ILE A 267 -27.94 -0.25 -21.57
CA ILE A 267 -28.76 0.94 -21.35
C ILE A 267 -28.64 1.88 -22.56
N SER A 268 -29.78 2.34 -23.06
CA SER A 268 -29.87 3.40 -24.06
C SER A 268 -31.15 4.19 -23.87
N LYS A 269 -31.20 5.47 -24.23
CA LYS A 269 -32.44 6.24 -24.33
C LYS A 269 -33.24 5.90 -25.59
N ASN A 270 -32.59 5.27 -26.59
CA ASN A 270 -33.20 5.01 -27.90
C ASN A 270 -33.46 3.51 -28.12
N LEU A 271 -34.74 3.16 -28.34
CA LEU A 271 -35.17 1.79 -28.58
C LEU A 271 -34.58 1.19 -29.88
N THR A 272 -34.34 2.01 -30.89
CA THR A 272 -33.72 1.60 -32.16
C THR A 272 -32.30 1.08 -31.93
N ILE A 273 -31.55 1.70 -31.03
CA ILE A 273 -30.19 1.28 -30.67
C ILE A 273 -30.22 -0.09 -29.99
N LEU A 274 -31.09 -0.28 -29.00
CA LEU A 274 -31.26 -1.57 -28.34
C LEU A 274 -31.66 -2.69 -29.33
N ASN A 275 -32.55 -2.39 -30.28
CA ASN A 275 -32.91 -3.37 -31.31
C ASN A 275 -31.74 -3.70 -32.24
N LYS A 276 -30.90 -2.72 -32.59
CA LYS A 276 -29.69 -2.94 -33.39
C LYS A 276 -28.67 -3.78 -32.63
N VAL A 277 -28.40 -3.47 -31.36
CA VAL A 277 -27.52 -4.28 -30.49
C VAL A 277 -27.98 -5.73 -30.42
N ARG A 278 -29.29 -5.96 -30.24
CA ARG A 278 -29.87 -7.32 -30.25
C ARG A 278 -29.55 -8.09 -31.53
N THR A 279 -29.59 -7.41 -32.67
CA THR A 279 -29.27 -8.01 -33.97
C THR A 279 -27.77 -8.32 -34.08
N GLU A 280 -26.90 -7.43 -33.62
CA GLU A 280 -25.44 -7.66 -33.60
C GLU A 280 -25.04 -8.81 -32.66
N ILE A 281 -25.64 -8.92 -31.47
CA ILE A 281 -25.40 -10.05 -30.55
C ILE A 281 -25.71 -11.38 -31.25
N ARG A 282 -26.86 -11.47 -31.94
CA ARG A 282 -27.24 -12.71 -32.68
C ARG A 282 -26.29 -13.02 -33.83
N LYS A 283 -25.72 -11.99 -34.46
CA LYS A 283 -24.75 -12.14 -35.56
C LYS A 283 -23.43 -12.68 -35.01
N GLN A 284 -22.83 -12.00 -34.05
CA GLN A 284 -21.50 -12.32 -33.52
C GLN A 284 -21.46 -13.65 -32.75
N MET A 285 -22.54 -14.01 -32.04
CA MET A 285 -22.62 -15.25 -31.27
C MET A 285 -22.43 -16.53 -32.12
N LYS A 286 -22.67 -16.48 -33.44
CA LYS A 286 -22.51 -17.64 -34.32
C LYS A 286 -21.07 -18.13 -34.42
N ASP A 287 -20.12 -17.21 -34.31
CA ASP A 287 -18.70 -17.47 -34.55
C ASP A 287 -17.93 -17.78 -33.25
N LEU A 288 -18.60 -17.73 -32.09
CA LEU A 288 -18.00 -17.97 -30.78
C LEU A 288 -17.99 -19.46 -30.42
N SER A 289 -16.89 -19.93 -29.83
CA SER A 289 -16.68 -21.34 -29.47
C SER A 289 -17.44 -21.77 -28.20
N ARG A 290 -17.66 -20.87 -27.24
CA ARG A 290 -18.30 -21.15 -25.94
C ARG A 290 -19.83 -21.02 -25.95
N GLN A 291 -20.49 -21.41 -27.05
CA GLN A 291 -21.94 -21.21 -27.22
C GLN A 291 -22.80 -21.83 -26.11
N SER A 292 -22.39 -22.95 -25.51
CA SER A 292 -23.15 -23.62 -24.44
C SER A 292 -23.24 -22.79 -23.15
N VAL A 293 -22.17 -22.04 -22.84
CA VAL A 293 -22.13 -21.11 -21.70
C VAL A 293 -22.96 -19.87 -22.03
N ILE A 294 -22.69 -19.25 -23.18
CA ILE A 294 -23.38 -18.04 -23.65
C ILE A 294 -24.90 -18.27 -23.71
N LYS A 295 -25.37 -19.41 -24.22
CA LYS A 295 -26.81 -19.72 -24.28
C LYS A 295 -27.48 -19.71 -22.90
N LYS A 296 -26.76 -20.10 -21.85
CA LYS A 296 -27.27 -20.09 -20.46
C LYS A 296 -27.25 -18.67 -19.90
N SER A 297 -26.11 -18.00 -19.95
CA SER A 297 -25.94 -16.64 -19.42
C SER A 297 -26.75 -15.58 -20.16
N MET A 298 -27.08 -15.80 -21.45
CA MET A 298 -27.92 -14.90 -22.27
C MET A 298 -29.32 -14.68 -21.69
N GLN A 299 -29.79 -15.57 -20.81
CA GLN A 299 -31.05 -15.38 -20.07
C GLN A 299 -30.95 -14.23 -19.06
N ASN A 300 -29.74 -13.91 -18.62
CA ASN A 300 -29.43 -12.85 -17.67
C ASN A 300 -29.17 -11.49 -18.34
N LEU A 301 -29.15 -11.42 -19.69
CA LEU A 301 -29.01 -10.16 -20.43
C LEU A 301 -30.29 -9.32 -20.33
N LEU A 302 -30.19 -8.13 -19.74
CA LEU A 302 -31.25 -7.14 -19.70
C LEU A 302 -30.91 -5.95 -20.59
N MET A 303 -31.85 -5.56 -21.44
CA MET A 303 -31.74 -4.36 -22.27
C MET A 303 -32.75 -3.34 -21.75
N ILE A 304 -32.32 -2.13 -21.41
CA ILE A 304 -33.14 -1.15 -20.68
C ILE A 304 -33.19 0.13 -21.48
N LYS A 305 -34.41 0.56 -21.84
CA LYS A 305 -34.63 1.87 -22.45
C LYS A 305 -34.84 2.90 -21.34
N ALA A 306 -33.84 3.75 -21.10
CA ALA A 306 -33.91 4.84 -20.14
C ALA A 306 -34.86 5.95 -20.63
N LYS A 307 -35.48 6.67 -19.68
CA LYS A 307 -36.37 7.81 -19.94
C LYS A 307 -35.60 9.07 -20.35
N SER A 308 -34.43 9.28 -19.77
CA SER A 308 -33.60 10.46 -19.91
C SER A 308 -32.17 10.14 -19.49
N PHE A 309 -31.27 11.13 -19.59
CA PHE A 309 -29.89 11.00 -19.12
C PHE A 309 -29.83 10.76 -17.60
N ASN A 310 -30.59 11.53 -16.82
CA ASN A 310 -30.67 11.36 -15.36
C ASN A 310 -31.24 9.99 -14.96
N ASP A 311 -32.14 9.43 -15.77
CA ASP A 311 -32.64 8.06 -15.56
C ASP A 311 -31.52 7.03 -15.79
N SER A 312 -30.65 7.22 -16.78
CA SER A 312 -29.46 6.38 -16.96
C SER A 312 -28.52 6.43 -15.75
N LEU A 313 -28.25 7.62 -15.20
CA LEU A 313 -27.44 7.78 -13.98
C LEU A 313 -28.08 7.07 -12.78
N THR A 314 -29.40 7.21 -12.63
CA THR A 314 -30.16 6.51 -11.58
C THR A 314 -30.02 5.01 -11.71
N LEU A 315 -30.14 4.47 -12.93
CA LEU A 315 -29.98 3.03 -13.21
C LEU A 315 -28.57 2.51 -12.88
N ILE A 316 -27.54 3.25 -13.27
CA ILE A 316 -26.14 2.90 -12.97
C ILE A 316 -25.94 2.82 -11.46
N ASN A 317 -26.30 3.89 -10.74
CA ASN A 317 -26.11 3.98 -9.29
C ASN A 317 -26.98 2.99 -8.50
N GLU A 318 -28.19 2.69 -8.96
CA GLU A 318 -29.05 1.66 -8.36
C GLU A 318 -28.46 0.26 -8.52
N CYS A 319 -27.93 -0.05 -9.70
CA CYS A 319 -27.32 -1.34 -10.01
C CYS A 319 -26.00 -1.53 -9.28
N ALA A 320 -25.15 -0.49 -9.26
CA ALA A 320 -23.77 -0.55 -8.79
C ALA A 320 -22.98 -1.69 -9.48
N PRO A 321 -22.81 -1.61 -10.82
CA PRO A 321 -22.23 -2.70 -11.60
C PRO A 321 -20.75 -2.92 -11.26
N GLU A 322 -20.30 -4.17 -11.42
CA GLU A 322 -18.87 -4.53 -11.36
C GLU A 322 -18.07 -3.77 -12.43
N HIS A 323 -18.47 -3.94 -13.71
CA HIS A 323 -17.91 -3.20 -14.84
C HIS A 323 -18.94 -2.26 -15.45
N LEU A 324 -18.58 -0.98 -15.62
CA LEU A 324 -19.38 0.02 -16.33
C LEU A 324 -18.66 0.50 -17.59
N ILE A 325 -19.26 0.32 -18.76
CA ILE A 325 -18.71 0.77 -20.05
C ILE A 325 -19.55 1.92 -20.58
N LEU A 326 -18.94 3.10 -20.69
CA LEU A 326 -19.51 4.31 -21.28
C LEU A 326 -18.95 4.47 -22.71
N LEU A 327 -19.64 3.94 -23.71
CA LEU A 327 -19.11 3.86 -25.08
C LEU A 327 -19.09 5.19 -25.83
N ASP A 328 -19.92 6.15 -25.43
CA ASP A 328 -20.00 7.44 -26.10
C ASP A 328 -18.88 8.37 -25.61
N GLU A 329 -18.25 9.13 -26.51
CA GLU A 329 -17.06 9.95 -26.22
C GLU A 329 -17.28 11.07 -25.19
N ASP A 330 -18.50 11.60 -25.09
CA ASP A 330 -18.86 12.57 -24.08
C ASP A 330 -19.24 11.84 -22.77
N TYR A 331 -18.31 11.05 -22.24
CA TYR A 331 -18.44 10.35 -20.97
C TYR A 331 -18.18 11.28 -19.78
N SER A 332 -17.51 12.42 -20.00
CA SER A 332 -17.18 13.42 -18.96
C SER A 332 -18.41 13.88 -18.16
N LYS A 333 -19.57 14.01 -18.82
CA LYS A 333 -20.86 14.36 -18.17
C LYS A 333 -21.36 13.31 -17.18
N TYR A 334 -20.92 12.06 -17.27
CA TYR A 334 -21.36 10.98 -16.38
C TYR A 334 -20.52 10.90 -15.11
N ILE A 335 -19.20 11.11 -15.23
CA ILE A 335 -18.22 10.74 -14.19
C ILE A 335 -18.51 11.39 -12.83
N GLY A 336 -18.86 12.67 -12.81
CA GLY A 336 -19.14 13.39 -11.55
C GLY A 336 -20.37 12.91 -10.79
N ASP A 337 -21.31 12.24 -11.47
CA ASP A 337 -22.61 11.81 -10.91
C ASP A 337 -22.71 10.28 -10.71
N ILE A 338 -21.69 9.52 -11.12
CA ILE A 338 -21.60 8.08 -10.85
C ILE A 338 -21.02 7.87 -9.45
N ASN A 339 -21.87 7.40 -8.55
CA ASN A 339 -21.51 7.10 -7.17
C ASN A 339 -21.08 5.64 -6.97
N ASN A 340 -21.62 4.72 -7.78
CA ASN A 340 -21.41 3.28 -7.58
C ASN A 340 -21.05 2.58 -8.90
N ALA A 341 -19.80 2.12 -9.02
CA ALA A 341 -19.31 1.19 -10.03
C ALA A 341 -17.98 0.58 -9.54
N GLY A 342 -17.68 -0.67 -9.89
CA GLY A 342 -16.40 -1.30 -9.57
C GLY A 342 -15.26 -0.70 -10.38
N SER A 343 -15.40 -0.71 -11.70
CA SER A 343 -14.48 -0.08 -12.66
C SER A 343 -15.24 0.53 -13.84
N ILE A 344 -14.77 1.68 -14.33
CA ILE A 344 -15.41 2.44 -15.41
C ILE A 344 -14.49 2.49 -16.63
N PHE A 345 -15.00 2.05 -17.78
CA PHE A 345 -14.33 2.06 -19.06
C PHE A 345 -14.95 3.12 -19.96
N CYS A 346 -14.15 4.09 -20.38
CA CYS A 346 -14.64 5.29 -21.06
C CYS A 346 -14.20 5.34 -22.53
N GLY A 347 -15.17 5.52 -23.43
CA GLY A 347 -14.95 5.59 -24.87
C GLY A 347 -14.94 4.23 -25.56
N SER A 348 -15.08 4.25 -26.89
CA SER A 348 -15.22 3.06 -27.73
C SER A 348 -13.96 2.19 -27.85
N LEU A 349 -12.80 2.71 -27.45
CA LEU A 349 -11.51 2.03 -27.49
C LEU A 349 -11.08 1.46 -26.13
N SER A 350 -12.01 1.42 -25.16
CA SER A 350 -11.78 0.94 -23.81
C SER A 350 -12.63 -0.31 -23.53
N PRO A 351 -12.34 -1.47 -24.14
CA PRO A 351 -13.07 -2.69 -23.85
C PRO A 351 -12.72 -3.18 -22.43
N GLU A 352 -13.64 -3.93 -21.81
CA GLU A 352 -13.43 -4.60 -20.51
C GLU A 352 -12.14 -5.44 -20.51
N SER A 353 -11.84 -6.10 -21.63
CA SER A 353 -10.62 -6.89 -21.84
C SER A 353 -9.32 -6.11 -21.59
N PHE A 354 -9.29 -4.78 -21.76
CA PHE A 354 -8.09 -4.02 -21.40
C PHE A 354 -7.91 -3.98 -19.87
N GLY A 355 -8.99 -3.79 -19.12
CA GLY A 355 -9.02 -3.87 -17.65
C GLY A 355 -8.61 -5.24 -17.14
N ASP A 356 -9.19 -6.28 -17.73
CA ASP A 356 -8.98 -7.66 -17.29
C ASP A 356 -7.55 -8.17 -17.43
N TYR A 357 -6.77 -7.59 -18.35
CA TYR A 357 -5.48 -8.14 -18.74
C TYR A 357 -4.31 -7.19 -18.60
N SER A 358 -4.38 -5.93 -19.02
CA SER A 358 -3.13 -5.19 -19.28
C SER A 358 -3.16 -3.68 -19.11
N SER A 359 -4.31 -3.04 -18.89
CA SER A 359 -4.36 -1.57 -18.70
C SER A 359 -3.70 -1.12 -17.39
N GLY A 360 -3.67 -2.01 -16.39
CA GLY A 360 -3.11 -1.76 -15.06
C GLY A 360 -4.16 -1.67 -13.95
N SER A 361 -5.43 -1.46 -14.28
CA SER A 361 -6.52 -1.55 -13.29
C SER A 361 -6.71 -2.99 -12.80
N ASN A 362 -7.22 -3.14 -11.57
CA ASN A 362 -7.44 -4.46 -10.99
C ASN A 362 -8.81 -5.01 -11.38
N HIS A 363 -8.86 -6.25 -11.87
CA HIS A 363 -10.12 -6.90 -12.27
C HIS A 363 -10.83 -7.66 -11.14
N VAL A 364 -10.23 -7.72 -9.94
CA VAL A 364 -10.89 -8.34 -8.78
C VAL A 364 -11.82 -7.28 -8.19
N LEU A 365 -13.05 -7.27 -8.66
CA LEU A 365 -14.01 -6.20 -8.40
C LEU A 365 -15.22 -6.66 -7.59
N PRO A 366 -15.90 -5.73 -6.90
CA PRO A 366 -17.14 -6.03 -6.19
C PRO A 366 -18.28 -6.29 -7.18
N THR A 367 -18.96 -7.42 -7.02
CA THR A 367 -20.04 -7.90 -7.89
C THR A 367 -21.40 -7.84 -7.21
N ASN A 368 -22.50 -7.98 -7.97
CA ASN A 368 -23.86 -8.14 -7.45
C ASN A 368 -24.24 -7.00 -6.48
N GLY A 369 -24.02 -5.77 -6.94
CA GLY A 369 -24.33 -4.53 -6.22
C GLY A 369 -23.41 -4.19 -5.03
N GLN A 370 -22.34 -4.96 -4.81
CA GLN A 370 -21.39 -4.69 -3.72
C GLN A 370 -20.55 -3.43 -3.95
N ALA A 371 -20.49 -2.90 -5.17
CA ALA A 371 -19.80 -1.63 -5.48
C ALA A 371 -20.42 -0.41 -4.76
N LYS A 372 -21.54 -0.57 -4.04
CA LYS A 372 -22.12 0.47 -3.16
C LYS A 372 -21.30 0.73 -1.90
N VAL A 373 -20.53 -0.26 -1.44
CA VAL A 373 -19.81 -0.21 -0.15
C VAL A 373 -18.42 -0.83 -0.20
N HIS A 374 -18.07 -1.50 -1.31
CA HIS A 374 -16.77 -2.10 -1.54
C HIS A 374 -16.10 -1.47 -2.75
N SER A 375 -14.77 -1.41 -2.72
CA SER A 375 -13.92 -1.02 -3.84
C SER A 375 -13.38 -2.24 -4.57
N GLY A 376 -12.83 -2.05 -5.76
CA GLY A 376 -11.96 -3.04 -6.39
C GLY A 376 -10.71 -3.31 -5.56
N LEU A 377 -10.13 -4.50 -5.72
CA LEU A 377 -8.90 -4.90 -5.04
C LEU A 377 -7.77 -3.92 -5.38
N SER A 378 -7.04 -3.48 -4.38
CA SER A 378 -5.95 -2.50 -4.48
C SER A 378 -4.76 -2.91 -3.62
N VAL A 379 -3.65 -2.19 -3.74
CA VAL A 379 -2.48 -2.37 -2.85
C VAL A 379 -2.84 -2.14 -1.36
N SER A 380 -3.84 -1.31 -1.06
CA SER A 380 -4.27 -1.04 0.31
C SER A 380 -4.85 -2.27 1.02
N ASP A 381 -5.49 -3.17 0.26
CA ASP A 381 -6.09 -4.39 0.78
C ASP A 381 -5.07 -5.40 1.32
N PHE A 382 -3.81 -5.25 0.91
CA PHE A 382 -2.68 -6.08 1.34
C PHE A 382 -1.93 -5.49 2.54
N GLY A 383 -2.46 -4.45 3.19
CA GLY A 383 -1.89 -3.88 4.40
C GLY A 383 -2.93 -3.34 5.37
N LYS A 384 -2.43 -2.60 6.36
CA LYS A 384 -3.20 -1.88 7.37
C LYS A 384 -2.60 -0.50 7.60
N GLN A 385 -3.45 0.46 7.90
CA GLN A 385 -3.02 1.80 8.33
C GLN A 385 -3.11 1.87 9.85
N ILE A 386 -1.98 2.13 10.51
CA ILE A 386 -1.88 2.28 11.97
C ILE A 386 -1.88 3.77 12.28
N SER A 387 -2.82 4.22 13.11
CA SER A 387 -2.83 5.61 13.58
C SER A 387 -1.75 5.81 14.63
N VAL A 388 -0.92 6.83 14.45
CA VAL A 388 0.14 7.21 15.37
C VAL A 388 -0.13 8.63 15.84
N GLN A 389 0.10 8.89 17.12
CA GLN A 389 -0.07 10.21 17.70
C GLN A 389 1.04 10.49 18.71
N THR A 390 1.47 11.75 18.78
CA THR A 390 2.44 12.23 19.75
C THR A 390 1.95 13.51 20.39
N ALA A 391 2.33 13.72 21.65
CA ALA A 391 2.05 14.92 22.40
C ALA A 391 3.35 15.46 22.98
N SER A 392 3.65 16.71 22.66
CA SER A 392 4.63 17.50 23.40
C SER A 392 4.02 17.96 24.73
N PRO A 393 4.84 18.49 25.68
CA PRO A 393 4.33 19.09 26.90
C PRO A 393 3.30 20.20 26.67
N GLN A 394 3.49 21.01 25.63
CA GLN A 394 2.53 22.04 25.24
C GLN A 394 1.21 21.43 24.78
N GLY A 395 1.27 20.42 23.91
CA GLY A 395 0.08 19.72 23.42
C GLY A 395 -0.69 19.04 24.54
N PHE A 396 0.02 18.38 25.46
CA PHE A 396 -0.57 17.78 26.65
C PHE A 396 -1.31 18.82 27.50
N ASN A 397 -0.66 19.95 27.83
CA ASN A 397 -1.28 20.99 28.64
C ASN A 397 -2.48 21.65 27.95
N ASN A 398 -2.47 21.75 26.62
CA ASN A 398 -3.60 22.28 25.85
C ASN A 398 -4.82 21.35 25.89
N LEU A 399 -4.65 20.03 26.04
CA LEU A 399 -5.74 19.06 26.00
C LEU A 399 -6.14 18.50 27.38
N LYS A 400 -5.28 18.56 28.39
CA LYS A 400 -5.47 17.81 29.64
C LYS A 400 -6.82 18.07 30.31
N ASP A 401 -7.23 19.33 30.42
CA ASP A 401 -8.44 19.71 31.17
C ASP A 401 -9.69 19.27 30.40
N THR A 402 -9.68 19.42 29.07
CA THR A 402 -10.72 18.90 28.18
C THR A 402 -10.92 17.39 28.35
N VAL A 403 -9.82 16.62 28.34
CA VAL A 403 -9.89 15.15 28.49
C VAL A 403 -10.34 14.74 29.90
N ILE A 404 -9.89 15.45 30.94
CA ILE A 404 -10.31 15.21 32.32
C ILE A 404 -11.82 15.40 32.47
N GLU A 405 -12.38 16.51 31.95
CA GLU A 405 -13.82 16.77 32.04
C GLU A 405 -14.65 15.76 31.23
N MET A 406 -14.19 15.37 30.04
CA MET A 406 -14.84 14.29 29.27
C MET A 406 -14.80 12.95 30.01
N ALA A 407 -13.65 12.57 30.57
CA ALA A 407 -13.51 11.31 31.32
C ALA A 407 -14.41 11.28 32.55
N LYS A 408 -14.56 12.40 33.27
CA LYS A 408 -15.51 12.52 34.39
C LYS A 408 -16.96 12.38 33.92
N ALA A 409 -17.33 13.02 32.81
CA ALA A 409 -18.67 12.93 32.25
C ALA A 409 -19.03 11.48 31.85
N GLU A 410 -18.04 10.70 31.40
CA GLU A 410 -18.18 9.28 31.09
C GLU A 410 -17.97 8.36 32.29
N THR A 411 -17.71 8.91 33.49
CA THR A 411 -17.43 8.16 34.74
C THR A 411 -16.22 7.21 34.63
N LEU A 412 -15.20 7.60 33.86
CA LEU A 412 -13.99 6.83 33.58
C LEU A 412 -12.78 7.32 34.41
N ASP A 413 -12.80 7.09 35.73
CA ASP A 413 -11.77 7.57 36.67
C ASP A 413 -10.33 7.18 36.29
N ALA A 414 -10.13 6.00 35.68
CA ALA A 414 -8.81 5.56 35.24
C ALA A 414 -8.27 6.39 34.05
N HIS A 415 -9.14 6.83 33.15
CA HIS A 415 -8.77 7.71 32.03
C HIS A 415 -8.39 9.10 32.56
N GLU A 416 -9.15 9.65 33.52
CA GLU A 416 -8.79 10.90 34.21
C GLU A 416 -7.41 10.78 34.88
N LYS A 417 -7.21 9.74 35.70
CA LYS A 417 -5.95 9.51 36.43
C LYS A 417 -4.75 9.37 35.49
N ALA A 418 -4.94 8.76 34.32
CA ALA A 418 -3.89 8.63 33.32
C ALA A 418 -3.40 9.99 32.79
N VAL A 419 -4.29 10.98 32.70
CA VAL A 419 -3.90 12.37 32.38
C VAL A 419 -3.19 12.99 33.58
N ARG A 420 -3.80 12.96 34.76
CA ARG A 420 -3.27 13.63 35.96
C ARG A 420 -1.84 13.23 36.32
N ILE A 421 -1.51 11.94 36.27
CA ILE A 421 -0.17 11.46 36.61
C ILE A 421 0.93 12.00 35.67
N ARG A 422 0.55 12.44 34.46
CA ARG A 422 1.48 13.02 33.48
C ARG A 422 1.70 14.52 33.65
N GLU A 423 0.93 15.21 34.49
CA GLU A 423 1.08 16.66 34.68
C GLU A 423 2.49 17.04 35.17
N THR A 424 3.03 16.29 36.13
CA THR A 424 4.39 16.50 36.64
C THR A 424 5.45 16.15 35.60
N LEU A 425 5.23 15.10 34.81
CA LEU A 425 6.13 14.73 33.71
C LEU A 425 6.14 15.81 32.62
N ALA A 426 4.98 16.30 32.20
CA ALA A 426 4.88 17.35 31.20
C ALA A 426 5.56 18.64 31.68
N ALA A 427 5.41 19.01 32.97
CA ALA A 427 6.12 20.16 33.52
C ALA A 427 7.66 19.98 33.47
N LYS A 428 8.17 18.78 33.79
CA LYS A 428 9.59 18.45 33.70
C LYS A 428 10.10 18.47 32.25
N GLU A 429 9.38 17.84 31.33
CA GLU A 429 9.76 17.80 29.91
C GLU A 429 9.67 19.18 29.24
N ALA A 430 8.73 20.04 29.65
CA ALA A 430 8.66 21.42 29.15
C ALA A 430 9.92 22.24 29.48
N SER A 431 10.63 21.87 30.55
CA SER A 431 11.92 22.47 30.92
C SER A 431 13.13 21.76 30.29
N SER A 432 12.94 20.65 29.59
CA SER A 432 14.03 19.89 28.94
C SER A 432 14.31 20.43 27.54
N ARG A 433 15.59 20.49 27.15
CA ARG A 433 16.02 20.87 25.80
C ARG A 433 16.06 19.67 24.89
N SER A 434 14.91 19.00 24.80
CA SER A 434 14.69 17.81 23.98
C SER A 434 13.62 18.07 22.93
N PHE A 435 13.75 17.43 21.77
CA PHE A 435 12.78 17.55 20.69
C PHE A 435 12.66 16.27 19.87
N THR A 436 11.42 15.94 19.49
CA THR A 436 11.10 14.85 18.58
C THR A 436 10.72 15.44 17.22
N GLU A 437 11.51 15.14 16.20
CA GLU A 437 11.24 15.54 14.82
C GLU A 437 10.84 14.35 13.96
N ILE A 438 9.81 14.55 13.15
CA ILE A 438 9.32 13.57 12.18
C ILE A 438 9.23 14.27 10.84
N ARG A 439 10.13 13.90 9.93
CA ARG A 439 10.18 14.41 8.57
C ARG A 439 9.82 13.29 7.61
N LYS A 440 8.89 13.57 6.70
CA LYS A 440 8.50 12.62 5.65
C LYS A 440 8.43 13.34 4.32
N THR A 441 9.09 12.78 3.31
CA THR A 441 9.05 13.19 1.91
C THR A 441 8.53 12.00 1.07
N ASN A 442 8.58 12.09 -0.26
CA ASN A 442 8.27 10.91 -1.09
C ASN A 442 9.42 9.89 -1.06
N GLU A 443 10.61 10.37 -0.75
CA GLU A 443 11.90 9.68 -0.81
C GLU A 443 12.30 9.12 0.57
N THR A 444 12.03 9.86 1.65
CA THR A 444 12.50 9.51 3.00
C THR A 444 11.40 9.59 4.07
N SER A 445 11.57 8.79 5.12
CA SER A 445 10.83 8.89 6.38
C SER A 445 11.78 8.84 7.56
N ILE A 446 11.94 9.96 8.24
CA ILE A 446 12.95 10.20 9.27
C ILE A 446 12.28 10.49 10.61
N TYR A 447 12.79 9.82 11.64
CA TYR A 447 12.36 9.97 13.03
C TYR A 447 13.57 10.29 13.89
N ILE A 448 13.55 11.43 14.57
CA ILE A 448 14.62 11.89 15.45
C ILE A 448 14.05 12.16 16.84
N ASN A 449 14.72 11.64 17.87
CA ASN A 449 14.60 12.12 19.23
C ASN A 449 15.96 12.65 19.67
N LEU A 450 16.04 13.94 19.96
CA LEU A 450 17.25 14.63 20.38
C LEU A 450 17.07 15.15 21.81
N ASN A 451 18.10 14.99 22.64
CA ASN A 451 18.24 15.69 23.92
C ASN A 451 19.59 16.41 23.97
N LEU A 452 19.57 17.75 23.98
CA LEU A 452 20.78 18.57 24.03
C LEU A 452 21.52 18.47 25.38
N ASP A 453 20.82 18.07 26.44
CA ASP A 453 21.34 17.90 27.81
C ASP A 453 21.62 16.42 28.13
N GLY A 454 21.96 15.63 27.11
CA GLY A 454 22.19 14.20 27.22
C GLY A 454 23.54 13.82 27.84
N THR A 455 23.88 12.56 27.70
CA THR A 455 25.21 12.01 28.07
C THR A 455 26.01 11.54 26.85
N GLY A 456 25.43 11.62 25.65
CA GLY A 456 26.02 11.11 24.40
C GLY A 456 25.58 9.68 24.07
N ASN A 457 24.40 9.27 24.55
CA ASN A 457 23.78 8.00 24.16
C ASN A 457 23.22 8.09 22.75
N TYR A 458 23.34 7.01 21.98
CA TYR A 458 22.87 7.01 20.60
C TYR A 458 22.25 5.69 20.18
N ASN A 459 21.34 5.78 19.21
CA ASN A 459 20.82 4.67 18.42
C ASN A 459 20.48 5.21 17.04
N ILE A 460 21.40 5.02 16.10
CA ILE A 460 21.36 5.66 14.78
C ILE A 460 21.25 4.56 13.72
N LYS A 461 20.29 4.71 12.82
CA LYS A 461 20.03 3.81 11.69
C LYS A 461 19.61 4.64 10.49
N THR A 462 20.59 5.15 9.74
CA THR A 462 20.35 5.92 8.51
C THR A 462 20.24 5.01 7.28
N GLY A 463 20.82 3.80 7.37
CA GLY A 463 21.02 2.90 6.24
C GLY A 463 22.39 3.05 5.58
N LEU A 464 23.14 4.12 5.92
CA LEU A 464 24.52 4.35 5.52
C LEU A 464 25.42 4.18 6.76
N ASN A 465 26.22 3.13 6.79
CA ASN A 465 27.00 2.74 7.98
C ASN A 465 28.03 3.81 8.35
N TYR A 466 28.61 4.49 7.37
CA TYR A 466 29.59 5.53 7.64
C TYR A 466 28.94 6.83 8.14
N LEU A 467 27.76 7.20 7.63
CA LEU A 467 27.01 8.32 8.20
C LEU A 467 26.54 8.01 9.63
N ASP A 468 26.10 6.78 9.89
CA ASP A 468 25.77 6.31 11.24
C ASP A 468 26.97 6.57 12.16
N HIS A 469 28.16 6.11 11.78
CA HIS A 469 29.39 6.32 12.54
C HIS A 469 29.70 7.81 12.79
N LEU A 470 29.56 8.68 11.80
CA LEU A 470 29.80 10.13 11.97
C LEU A 470 28.81 10.77 12.95
N LEU A 471 27.53 10.38 12.89
CA LEU A 471 26.51 10.84 13.83
C LEU A 471 26.69 10.27 15.24
N GLU A 472 27.30 9.08 15.38
CA GLU A 472 27.72 8.58 16.69
C GLU A 472 28.79 9.48 17.31
N GLN A 473 29.77 9.92 16.50
CA GLN A 473 30.79 10.87 16.96
C GLN A 473 30.14 12.18 17.38
N PHE A 474 29.15 12.66 16.62
CA PHE A 474 28.37 13.84 16.99
C PHE A 474 27.71 13.70 18.37
N SER A 475 27.01 12.59 18.61
CA SER A 475 26.36 12.34 19.90
C SER A 475 27.37 12.25 21.06
N LYS A 476 28.41 11.42 20.91
CA LYS A 476 29.44 11.21 21.94
C LYS A 476 30.20 12.48 22.31
N HIS A 477 30.70 13.20 21.30
CA HIS A 477 31.54 14.37 21.51
C HIS A 477 30.74 15.62 21.86
N GLY A 478 29.47 15.68 21.46
CA GLY A 478 28.53 16.71 21.86
C GLY A 478 27.93 16.51 23.26
N CYS A 479 28.03 15.30 23.82
CA CYS A 479 27.26 14.86 24.98
C CYS A 479 25.75 15.10 24.79
N MET A 480 25.24 14.78 23.61
CA MET A 480 23.83 14.93 23.25
C MET A 480 23.25 13.56 22.95
N ASP A 481 22.10 13.22 23.52
CA ASP A 481 21.49 11.93 23.23
C ASP A 481 20.74 11.99 21.90
N LEU A 482 21.00 11.04 20.99
CA LEU A 482 20.44 11.02 19.64
C LEU A 482 19.91 9.64 19.26
N ASN A 483 18.59 9.53 19.13
CA ASN A 483 17.96 8.41 18.45
C ASN A 483 17.53 8.87 17.06
N LEU A 484 18.01 8.22 16.01
CA LEU A 484 17.70 8.56 14.62
C LEU A 484 17.40 7.31 13.82
N THR A 485 16.27 7.28 13.13
CA THR A 485 15.94 6.23 12.15
C THR A 485 15.48 6.87 10.86
N CYS A 486 16.10 6.48 9.75
CA CYS A 486 15.69 6.83 8.41
C CYS A 486 15.22 5.58 7.66
N LEU A 487 14.10 5.70 6.98
CA LEU A 487 13.72 4.81 5.88
C LEU A 487 13.83 5.64 4.61
N GLY A 488 14.97 5.56 3.93
CA GLY A 488 15.27 6.28 2.69
C GLY A 488 15.27 5.40 1.45
N ASP A 489 15.42 6.02 0.30
CA ASP A 489 15.43 5.45 -1.06
C ASP A 489 16.85 5.09 -1.53
N LEU A 490 17.61 4.40 -0.68
CA LEU A 490 19.02 4.05 -0.94
C LEU A 490 19.22 3.16 -2.18
N GLU A 491 18.17 2.52 -2.70
CA GLU A 491 18.21 1.80 -3.96
C GLU A 491 18.24 2.70 -5.21
N ILE A 492 17.88 3.98 -5.07
CA ILE A 492 17.94 4.99 -6.12
C ILE A 492 19.25 5.78 -6.00
N ASP A 493 19.43 6.46 -4.87
CA ASP A 493 20.55 7.36 -4.57
C ASP A 493 20.57 7.68 -3.05
N GLU A 494 21.74 7.86 -2.46
CA GLU A 494 21.92 8.29 -1.07
C GLU A 494 21.69 9.80 -0.82
N HIS A 495 21.66 10.62 -1.88
CA HIS A 495 21.56 12.08 -1.80
C HIS A 495 20.40 12.57 -0.90
N HIS A 496 19.18 12.13 -1.21
CA HIS A 496 17.98 12.55 -0.47
C HIS A 496 18.05 12.12 0.99
N THR A 497 18.56 10.91 1.24
CA THR A 497 18.70 10.37 2.60
C THR A 497 19.63 11.25 3.44
N ILE A 498 20.82 11.57 2.94
CA ILE A 498 21.81 12.37 3.67
C ILE A 498 21.29 13.80 3.90
N GLU A 499 20.71 14.42 2.87
CA GLU A 499 20.18 15.79 2.96
C GLU A 499 19.01 15.89 3.95
N ASP A 500 18.01 15.02 3.82
CA ASP A 500 16.83 15.07 4.68
C ASP A 500 17.17 14.75 6.15
N ILE A 501 18.19 13.91 6.40
CA ILE A 501 18.72 13.67 7.75
C ILE A 501 19.32 14.95 8.32
N ALA A 502 20.12 15.67 7.54
CA ALA A 502 20.71 16.94 7.97
C ALA A 502 19.63 17.99 8.31
N ILE A 503 18.59 18.08 7.47
CA ILE A 503 17.45 18.99 7.68
C ILE A 503 16.69 18.62 8.95
N ALA A 504 16.34 17.35 9.12
CA ALA A 504 15.59 16.87 10.28
C ALA A 504 16.39 17.05 11.58
N LEU A 505 17.70 16.73 11.56
CA LEU A 505 18.58 16.91 12.72
C LEU A 505 18.72 18.39 13.07
N GLY A 506 18.91 19.26 12.08
CA GLY A 506 19.03 20.69 12.31
C GLY A 506 17.74 21.30 12.85
N THR A 507 16.59 20.85 12.34
CA THR A 507 15.26 21.23 12.85
C THR A 507 15.08 20.78 14.30
N ALA A 508 15.50 19.57 14.64
CA ALA A 508 15.44 19.07 16.01
C ALA A 508 16.32 19.89 16.97
N ILE A 509 17.55 20.21 16.57
CA ILE A 509 18.46 21.07 17.34
C ILE A 509 17.85 22.46 17.54
N ASN A 510 17.36 23.10 16.47
CA ASN A 510 16.78 24.43 16.55
C ASN A 510 15.59 24.49 17.53
N ASN A 511 14.68 23.54 17.43
CA ASN A 511 13.52 23.51 18.32
C ASN A 511 13.90 23.15 19.76
N ALA A 512 14.88 22.27 19.96
CA ALA A 512 15.39 21.94 21.29
C ALA A 512 16.10 23.13 21.97
N LEU A 513 16.68 24.05 21.19
CA LEU A 513 17.28 25.29 21.72
C LEU A 513 16.23 26.30 22.24
N GLY A 514 15.00 26.23 21.75
CA GLY A 514 13.92 27.16 22.11
C GLY A 514 14.32 28.62 21.88
N ASP A 515 14.01 29.49 22.85
CA ASP A 515 14.23 30.94 22.77
C ASP A 515 15.72 31.35 22.87
N ARG A 516 16.66 30.39 22.99
CA ARG A 516 18.12 30.61 23.08
C ARG A 516 18.55 31.59 24.19
N VAL A 517 17.70 31.82 25.18
CA VAL A 517 17.99 32.76 26.28
C VAL A 517 19.02 32.15 27.22
N GLY A 518 20.07 32.92 27.52
CA GLY A 518 21.03 32.57 28.56
C GLY A 518 22.05 31.50 28.18
N ILE A 519 22.03 31.02 26.93
CA ILE A 519 23.08 30.15 26.41
C ILE A 519 24.37 30.95 26.12
N SER A 520 25.51 30.27 26.17
CA SER A 520 26.83 30.83 25.83
C SER A 520 26.84 31.46 24.44
N ARG A 521 26.06 30.86 23.50
CA ARG A 521 25.80 31.30 22.12
C ARG A 521 27.01 31.20 21.19
N TYR A 522 28.18 31.58 21.68
CA TYR A 522 29.42 31.60 20.93
C TYR A 522 30.33 30.45 21.35
N ALA A 523 30.94 29.80 20.38
CA ALA A 523 32.12 28.98 20.57
C ALA A 523 33.17 29.50 19.58
N SER A 524 34.10 30.31 20.08
CA SER A 524 34.95 31.16 19.24
C SER A 524 36.07 30.43 18.50
N SER A 525 36.48 29.23 18.94
CA SER A 525 37.38 28.33 18.21
C SER A 525 37.53 27.02 18.97
N GLU A 526 36.91 25.95 18.47
CA GLU A 526 37.17 24.58 18.93
C GLU A 526 38.17 23.93 17.96
N ILE A 527 39.33 23.50 18.48
CA ILE A 527 40.37 22.87 17.67
C ILE A 527 40.54 21.42 18.10
N LEU A 528 40.52 20.52 17.13
CA LEU A 528 40.83 19.11 17.31
C LEU A 528 41.96 18.71 16.37
N VAL A 529 42.95 18.01 16.92
CA VAL A 529 44.03 17.37 16.16
C VAL A 529 43.84 15.86 16.28
N MET A 530 43.80 15.18 15.14
CA MET A 530 43.66 13.73 15.05
C MET A 530 44.58 13.24 13.94
N ASP A 531 45.65 12.56 14.34
CA ASP A 531 46.71 12.10 13.44
C ASP A 531 47.24 13.24 12.55
N GLU A 532 47.07 13.12 11.23
CA GLU A 532 47.51 14.12 10.25
C GLU A 532 46.45 15.21 9.96
N VAL A 533 45.32 15.19 10.66
CA VAL A 533 44.21 16.13 10.48
C VAL A 533 44.17 17.14 11.62
N LYS A 534 43.93 18.40 11.23
CA LYS A 534 43.55 19.49 12.13
C LYS A 534 42.21 20.07 11.68
N SER A 535 41.24 20.10 12.58
CA SER A 535 39.92 20.71 12.37
C SER A 535 39.72 21.87 13.33
N ASN A 536 39.22 23.00 12.84
CA ASN A 536 38.93 24.22 13.58
C ASN A 536 37.51 24.69 13.24
N ILE A 537 36.65 24.82 14.24
CA ILE A 537 35.25 25.21 14.05
C ILE A 537 34.86 26.33 15.00
N SER A 538 34.11 27.30 14.47
CA SER A 538 33.53 28.40 15.24
C SER A 538 32.03 28.54 14.98
N ILE A 539 31.24 28.77 16.02
CA ILE A 539 29.77 28.84 15.96
C ILE A 539 29.25 30.13 16.61
N ASP A 540 28.24 30.74 15.98
CA ASP A 540 27.35 31.76 16.57
C ASP A 540 25.88 31.37 16.37
N LEU A 541 25.17 31.10 17.48
CA LEU A 541 23.75 30.73 17.51
C LEU A 541 22.79 31.93 17.36
N SER A 542 23.13 32.93 16.53
CA SER A 542 22.37 34.19 16.35
C SER A 542 21.16 34.12 15.42
N SER A 543 20.63 32.93 15.14
CA SER A 543 19.51 32.70 14.21
C SER A 543 19.80 33.09 12.74
N ARG A 544 21.05 33.43 12.40
CA ARG A 544 21.50 33.79 11.04
C ARG A 544 22.12 32.60 10.34
N ARG A 545 21.55 32.18 9.22
CA ARG A 545 22.00 31.04 8.40
C ARG A 545 23.22 31.41 7.58
N PHE A 546 24.39 30.90 7.95
CA PHE A 546 25.61 31.09 7.17
C PHE A 546 26.62 29.97 7.45
N LEU A 547 27.24 29.44 6.39
CA LEU A 547 28.32 28.45 6.47
C LEU A 547 29.51 28.94 5.64
N ASP A 548 30.68 29.04 6.26
CA ASP A 548 31.99 29.10 5.57
C ASP A 548 32.64 27.72 5.72
N PHE A 549 32.72 26.95 4.63
CA PHE A 549 33.20 25.57 4.65
C PHE A 549 34.50 25.43 3.85
N LYS A 550 35.55 24.96 4.51
CA LYS A 550 36.87 24.69 3.90
C LYS A 550 37.37 23.34 4.37
N CYS A 551 37.59 22.43 3.42
CA CYS A 551 38.16 21.11 3.68
C CYS A 551 39.26 20.79 2.68
N SER A 552 40.31 20.09 3.11
CA SER A 552 41.27 19.46 2.19
C SER A 552 40.56 18.50 1.24
N GLU A 553 41.19 18.24 0.08
CA GLU A 553 40.67 17.36 -0.96
C GLU A 553 40.26 15.98 -0.41
N LEU A 554 39.09 15.52 -0.84
CA LEU A 554 38.49 14.26 -0.43
C LEU A 554 38.48 13.30 -1.61
N ARG A 555 38.75 12.02 -1.35
CA ARG A 555 38.48 10.95 -2.31
C ARG A 555 36.97 10.77 -2.45
N ASP A 556 36.50 10.28 -3.59
CA ASP A 556 35.07 10.17 -3.93
C ASP A 556 34.17 9.55 -2.83
N TYR A 557 34.64 8.51 -2.14
CA TYR A 557 33.86 7.80 -1.11
C TYR A 557 34.66 7.50 0.14
N VAL A 558 34.01 7.55 1.30
CA VAL A 558 34.51 6.96 2.54
C VAL A 558 33.51 5.96 3.08
N GLY A 559 33.86 4.67 3.00
CA GLY A 559 32.89 3.61 3.28
C GLY A 559 31.79 3.64 2.23
N ASP A 560 30.54 3.77 2.68
CA ASP A 560 29.34 3.93 1.86
C ASP A 560 28.86 5.40 1.77
N PHE A 561 29.68 6.37 2.18
CA PHE A 561 29.35 7.80 2.13
C PHE A 561 30.05 8.51 0.94
N PRO A 562 29.30 9.14 0.02
CA PRO A 562 29.87 9.97 -1.05
C PRO A 562 30.37 11.29 -0.47
N THR A 563 31.65 11.61 -0.64
CA THR A 563 32.23 12.78 0.02
C THR A 563 31.77 14.11 -0.57
N GLU A 564 31.21 14.12 -1.78
CA GLU A 564 30.54 15.31 -2.32
C GLU A 564 29.38 15.77 -1.41
N MET A 565 28.70 14.83 -0.73
CA MET A 565 27.62 15.14 0.20
C MET A 565 28.09 15.73 1.52
N PHE A 566 29.40 15.80 1.76
CA PHE A 566 29.93 16.25 3.05
C PHE A 566 29.65 17.73 3.31
N GLU A 567 29.95 18.60 2.33
CA GLU A 567 29.62 20.02 2.43
C GLU A 567 28.10 20.22 2.41
N HIS A 568 27.39 19.53 1.51
CA HIS A 568 25.93 19.60 1.40
C HIS A 568 25.22 19.24 2.71
N PHE A 569 25.69 18.21 3.42
CA PHE A 569 25.18 17.85 4.74
C PHE A 569 25.26 19.03 5.71
N PHE A 570 26.41 19.70 5.79
CA PHE A 570 26.57 20.86 6.65
C PHE A 570 25.75 22.06 6.17
N VAL A 571 25.64 22.32 4.86
CA VAL A 571 24.77 23.37 4.33
C VAL A 571 23.34 23.17 4.84
N SER A 572 22.78 21.98 4.67
CA SER A 572 21.41 21.66 5.06
C SER A 572 21.21 21.67 6.58
N LEU A 573 22.18 21.16 7.33
CA LEU A 573 22.18 21.18 8.79
C LEU A 573 22.18 22.61 9.33
N ILE A 574 23.14 23.45 8.91
CA ILE A 574 23.32 24.81 9.41
C ILE A 574 22.14 25.71 9.05
N ASN A 575 21.59 25.56 7.84
CA ASN A 575 20.39 26.27 7.42
C ASN A 575 19.18 25.93 8.30
N SER A 576 19.05 24.66 8.68
CA SER A 576 17.93 24.16 9.50
C SER A 576 18.08 24.48 10.99
N ILE A 577 19.32 24.47 11.51
CA ILE A 577 19.63 24.96 12.86
C ILE A 577 19.38 26.47 12.96
N ALA A 578 19.51 27.19 11.84
CA ALA A 578 19.58 28.65 11.81
C ALA A 578 20.73 29.18 12.67
N MET A 579 21.97 28.91 12.22
CA MET A 579 23.17 29.43 12.87
C MET A 579 24.27 29.81 11.88
N THR A 580 25.25 30.57 12.37
CA THR A 580 26.46 30.90 11.64
C THR A 580 27.55 29.93 12.08
N CYS A 581 28.19 29.27 11.12
CA CYS A 581 29.23 28.27 11.37
C CYS A 581 30.39 28.44 10.40
N HIS A 582 31.61 28.41 10.91
CA HIS A 582 32.82 28.40 10.11
C HIS A 582 33.55 27.09 10.38
N ILE A 583 33.87 26.34 9.31
CA ILE A 583 34.53 25.03 9.37
C ILE A 583 35.79 25.10 8.51
N GLU A 584 36.92 24.83 9.13
CA GLU A 584 38.20 24.66 8.43
C GLU A 584 38.86 23.34 8.89
N THR A 585 38.94 22.36 7.99
CA THR A 585 39.58 21.07 8.27
C THR A 585 40.66 20.75 7.23
N THR A 586 41.89 20.58 7.69
CA THR A 586 43.06 20.33 6.83
C THR A 586 43.74 19.02 7.20
N GLY A 587 44.22 18.25 6.20
CA GLY A 587 44.89 16.98 6.41
C GLY A 587 45.00 16.14 5.13
N LYS A 588 45.25 14.84 5.25
CA LYS A 588 45.49 13.95 4.09
C LYS A 588 44.50 12.78 3.96
N ASN A 589 44.02 12.18 5.05
CA ASN A 589 43.11 11.04 4.99
C ASN A 589 41.64 11.51 5.04
N SER A 590 40.87 11.23 3.99
CA SER A 590 39.44 11.59 3.92
C SER A 590 38.62 11.01 5.08
N HIS A 591 38.94 9.83 5.58
CA HIS A 591 38.27 9.26 6.76
C HIS A 591 38.48 10.15 7.99
N HIS A 592 39.75 10.47 8.27
CA HIS A 592 40.12 11.32 9.41
C HIS A 592 39.57 12.75 9.25
N LEU A 593 39.51 13.28 8.03
CA LEU A 593 38.95 14.61 7.73
C LEU A 593 37.45 14.68 8.10
N LEU A 594 36.65 13.71 7.66
CA LEU A 594 35.22 13.66 7.95
C LEU A 594 34.97 13.48 9.46
N GLU A 595 35.63 12.50 10.06
CA GLU A 595 35.46 12.17 11.46
C GLU A 595 35.92 13.31 12.39
N ALA A 596 37.09 13.91 12.14
CA ALA A 596 37.58 15.05 12.92
C ALA A 596 36.64 16.26 12.82
N THR A 597 36.05 16.51 11.65
CA THR A 597 35.08 17.61 11.48
C THR A 597 33.83 17.38 12.33
N PHE A 598 33.23 16.19 12.28
CA PHE A 598 32.05 15.86 13.10
C PHE A 598 32.34 15.94 14.61
N LYS A 599 33.48 15.41 15.06
CA LYS A 599 33.91 15.50 16.47
C LYS A 599 34.09 16.95 16.91
N THR A 600 34.76 17.76 16.10
CA THR A 600 35.03 19.17 16.41
C THR A 600 33.74 19.98 16.40
N PHE A 601 32.85 19.71 15.45
CA PHE A 601 31.57 20.39 15.34
C PHE A 601 30.71 20.12 16.57
N ALA A 602 30.65 18.86 16.99
CA ALA A 602 29.90 18.45 18.16
C ALA A 602 30.42 19.09 19.46
N ARG A 603 31.75 19.13 19.65
CA ARG A 603 32.38 19.81 20.80
C ARG A 603 32.11 21.32 20.77
N CYS A 604 32.21 21.93 19.60
CA CYS A 604 31.95 23.36 19.40
C CYS A 604 30.49 23.69 19.72
N LEU A 605 29.55 22.88 19.21
CA LEU A 605 28.13 23.04 19.48
C LEU A 605 27.82 22.84 20.95
N LYS A 606 28.38 21.80 21.59
CA LYS A 606 28.25 21.57 23.04
C LYS A 606 28.60 22.81 23.84
N SER A 607 29.74 23.44 23.55
CA SER A 607 30.17 24.66 24.23
C SER A 607 29.19 25.82 24.00
N ALA A 608 28.74 26.02 22.76
CA ALA A 608 27.82 27.10 22.41
C ALA A 608 26.42 26.96 23.05
N VAL A 609 25.98 25.73 23.32
CA VAL A 609 24.66 25.45 23.91
C VAL A 609 24.67 25.38 25.44
N ILE A 610 25.81 25.59 26.13
CA ILE A 610 25.81 25.62 27.61
C ILE A 610 24.93 26.77 28.10
N VAL A 611 24.06 26.51 29.07
CA VAL A 611 23.29 27.55 29.75
C VAL A 611 24.17 28.19 30.81
N GLU A 612 24.52 29.46 30.63
CA GLU A 612 25.41 30.21 31.53
C GLU A 612 24.64 31.10 32.50
N SER A 613 23.43 31.54 32.13
CA SER A 613 22.59 32.38 32.99
C SER A 613 21.10 32.28 32.65
N SER A 614 20.25 32.87 33.48
CA SER A 614 18.82 33.05 33.21
C SER A 614 18.49 34.39 32.54
N ARG A 615 19.51 35.19 32.16
CA ARG A 615 19.35 36.52 31.56
C ARG A 615 19.70 36.50 30.08
N SER A 616 19.00 37.28 29.27
CA SER A 616 19.38 37.45 27.87
C SER A 616 20.77 38.11 27.78
N SER A 617 21.67 37.48 27.03
CA SER A 617 23.01 37.99 26.73
C SER A 617 23.03 38.91 25.50
N SER A 618 21.89 39.13 24.82
CA SER A 618 21.81 39.87 23.55
C SER A 618 21.03 41.19 23.68
N THR A 619 21.62 42.28 23.16
CA THR A 619 20.99 43.59 22.97
C THR A 619 20.36 43.78 21.59
N LYS A 620 20.52 42.81 20.67
CA LYS A 620 20.00 42.87 19.30
C LYS A 620 18.80 41.93 19.15
N GLY A 621 17.60 42.48 19.38
CA GLY A 621 16.30 41.86 19.06
C GLY A 621 15.94 40.65 19.92
N LEU A 622 14.64 40.42 20.11
CA LEU A 622 14.14 39.12 20.56
C LEU A 622 14.62 38.08 19.54
N LEU A 623 15.37 37.09 20.02
CA LEU A 623 16.04 36.02 19.24
C LEU A 623 15.06 35.12 18.48
#